data_AF-A0A257THB2-F1
#
_entry.id   AF-A0A257THB2-F1
#
_cell.length_a   1.000
_cell.length_b   1.000
_cell.length_c   1.000
_cell.angle_alpha   90.00
_cell.angle_beta   90.00
_cell.angle_gamma   90.00
#
_symmetry.space_group_name_H-M   'P 1'
#
loop_
_entity.id
_entity.type
_entity.pdbx_description
1 polymer ?
#
loop_
_entity_poly.entity_id
_entity_poly.type
_entity_poly.pdbx_seq_one_letter_code
_entity_poly.pdbx_strand_id
1 'polypeptide(L)'
;MDLRNQRFGPNGDLAQQQNTIMRPVQEKVLQAIQDVAKEGDYDYIFDKSGQVLLMYSNPKYDLTQQVLDKLKIPSTTTTPTTTPPSTNPQNPGQGIH
;
A
#
# COMPACT_ATOMS: atom_id res chain seq x y z
N MET A 1 -16.23 7.46 -31.56
CA MET A 1 -16.04 7.06 -30.13
C MET A 1 -14.80 6.19 -29.93
N ASP A 2 -14.23 5.66 -31.01
CA ASP A 2 -13.15 4.68 -31.00
C ASP A 2 -11.79 5.24 -30.58
N LEU A 3 -11.46 6.48 -30.97
CA LEU A 3 -10.22 7.15 -30.54
C LEU A 3 -10.14 7.34 -29.02
N ARG A 4 -11.26 7.65 -28.36
CA ARG A 4 -11.30 7.80 -26.90
C ARG A 4 -11.04 6.47 -26.20
N ASN A 5 -11.61 5.37 -26.72
CA ASN A 5 -11.38 4.04 -26.17
C ASN A 5 -9.97 3.50 -26.47
N GLN A 6 -9.39 3.83 -27.63
CA GLN A 6 -7.99 3.47 -27.93
C GLN A 6 -7.00 4.24 -27.06
N ARG A 7 -7.30 5.49 -26.69
CA ARG A 7 -6.43 6.27 -25.81
C ARG A 7 -6.63 5.93 -24.32
N PHE A 8 -7.87 5.82 -23.87
CA PHE A 8 -8.26 5.77 -22.46
C PHE A 8 -9.05 4.52 -22.03
N GLY A 9 -9.28 3.57 -22.93
CA GLY A 9 -9.91 2.30 -22.58
C GLY A 9 -8.98 1.39 -21.78
N PRO A 10 -9.48 0.27 -21.25
CA PRO A 10 -8.70 -0.67 -20.42
C PRO A 10 -7.46 -1.25 -21.13
N ASN A 11 -7.53 -1.36 -22.45
CA ASN A 11 -6.41 -1.79 -23.31
C ASN A 11 -5.82 -0.63 -24.13
N GLY A 12 -6.23 0.60 -23.83
CA GLY A 12 -5.76 1.79 -24.52
C GLY A 12 -4.33 2.15 -24.15
N ASP A 13 -3.74 3.06 -24.91
CA ASP A 13 -2.31 3.38 -24.80
C ASP A 13 -1.91 3.87 -23.41
N LEU A 14 -2.79 4.62 -22.73
CA LEU A 14 -2.52 5.08 -21.37
C LEU A 14 -2.40 3.90 -20.39
N ALA A 15 -3.31 2.94 -20.45
CA ALA A 15 -3.28 1.75 -19.60
C ALA A 15 -2.05 0.87 -19.91
N GLN A 16 -1.71 0.73 -21.19
CA GLN A 16 -0.50 0.03 -21.65
C GLN A 16 0.78 0.70 -21.10
N GLN A 17 0.84 2.02 -21.16
CA GLN A 17 1.97 2.80 -20.68
C GLN A 17 2.11 2.70 -19.17
N GLN A 18 1.00 2.82 -18.42
CA GLN A 18 0.97 2.58 -16.98
C GLN A 18 1.46 1.17 -16.64
N ASN A 19 0.95 0.15 -17.33
CA ASN A 19 1.38 -1.23 -17.12
C ASN A 19 2.86 -1.44 -17.40
N THR A 20 3.41 -0.77 -18.41
CA THR A 20 4.85 -0.86 -18.74
C THR A 20 5.73 -0.29 -17.62
N ILE A 21 5.26 0.74 -16.94
CA ILE A 21 5.96 1.34 -15.79
C ILE A 21 5.73 0.52 -14.52
N MET A 22 4.53 0.01 -14.31
CA MET A 22 4.16 -0.72 -13.08
C MET A 22 4.70 -2.14 -13.03
N ARG A 23 4.74 -2.85 -14.16
CA ARG A 23 5.26 -4.23 -14.24
C ARG A 23 6.65 -4.38 -13.63
N PRO A 24 7.68 -3.58 -13.99
CA PRO A 24 9.01 -3.73 -13.40
C PRO A 24 9.04 -3.43 -11.89
N VAL A 25 8.13 -2.60 -11.38
CA VAL A 25 8.00 -2.37 -9.93
C VAL A 25 7.43 -3.61 -9.25
N GLN A 26 6.36 -4.19 -9.81
CA GLN A 26 5.78 -5.44 -9.32
C GLN A 26 6.79 -6.59 -9.32
N GLU A 27 7.59 -6.73 -10.38
CA GLU A 27 8.66 -7.73 -10.48
C GLU A 27 9.70 -7.56 -9.38
N LYS A 28 10.14 -6.32 -9.10
CA LYS A 28 11.09 -6.04 -8.00
C LYS A 28 10.50 -6.41 -6.64
N VAL A 29 9.24 -6.06 -6.40
CA VAL A 29 8.54 -6.39 -5.14
C VAL A 29 8.42 -7.90 -4.98
N LEU A 30 8.02 -8.62 -6.03
CA LEU A 30 7.94 -10.09 -6.02
C LEU A 30 9.30 -10.72 -5.73
N GLN A 31 10.37 -10.21 -6.34
CA GLN A 31 11.71 -10.71 -6.10
C GLN A 31 12.13 -10.49 -4.64
N ALA A 32 11.89 -9.30 -4.09
CA ALA A 32 12.17 -8.99 -2.69
C ALA A 32 11.39 -9.89 -1.72
N ILE A 33 10.11 -10.16 -2.01
CA ILE A 33 9.29 -11.10 -1.25
C ILE A 33 9.90 -12.51 -1.28
N GLN A 34 10.33 -12.98 -2.46
CA GLN A 34 10.96 -14.30 -2.60
C GLN A 34 12.29 -14.41 -1.84
N ASP A 35 13.09 -13.34 -1.85
CA ASP A 35 14.38 -13.32 -1.15
C ASP A 35 14.15 -13.36 0.37
N VAL A 36 13.21 -12.56 0.90
CA VAL A 36 12.81 -12.62 2.33
C VAL A 36 12.23 -13.99 2.69
N ALA A 37 11.42 -14.58 1.81
CA ALA A 37 10.85 -15.91 2.03
C ALA A 37 11.95 -16.96 2.21
N LYS A 38 12.95 -16.97 1.32
CA LYS A 38 14.07 -17.92 1.37
C LYS A 38 14.98 -17.69 2.58
N GLU A 39 15.26 -16.44 2.93
CA GLU A 39 16.13 -16.12 4.07
C GLU A 39 15.49 -16.43 5.43
N GLY A 40 14.16 -16.35 5.51
CA GLY A 40 13.40 -16.63 6.71
C GLY A 40 12.73 -18.01 6.75
N ASP A 41 13.04 -18.90 5.80
CA ASP A 41 12.44 -20.24 5.66
C ASP A 41 10.90 -20.23 5.67
N TYR A 42 10.30 -19.25 4.97
CA TYR A 42 8.85 -19.15 4.82
C TYR A 42 8.36 -19.89 3.58
N ASP A 43 7.47 -20.86 3.78
CA ASP A 43 6.83 -21.58 2.67
C ASP A 43 5.74 -20.74 1.96
N TYR A 44 5.11 -19.81 2.69
CA TYR A 44 3.99 -19.00 2.18
C TYR A 44 4.02 -17.57 2.74
N ILE A 45 3.70 -16.60 1.89
CA ILE A 45 3.49 -15.20 2.26
C ILE A 45 2.14 -14.77 1.71
N PHE A 46 1.29 -14.23 2.57
CA PHE A 46 -0.03 -13.74 2.21
C PHE A 46 -0.08 -12.22 2.26
N ASP A 47 -0.62 -11.61 1.21
CA ASP A 47 -0.98 -10.20 1.22
C ASP A 47 -2.26 -9.98 2.03
N LYS A 48 -2.17 -9.19 3.10
CA LYS A 48 -3.31 -8.81 3.95
C LYS A 48 -4.35 -7.95 3.23
N SER A 49 -3.97 -7.31 2.12
CA SER A 49 -4.89 -6.51 1.30
C SER A 49 -5.75 -7.38 0.35
N GLY A 50 -5.35 -8.65 0.19
CA GLY A 50 -5.99 -9.58 -0.72
C GLY A 50 -7.33 -10.14 -0.24
N GLN A 51 -7.94 -10.94 -1.11
CA GLN A 51 -9.23 -11.62 -0.86
C GLN A 51 -9.09 -12.89 0.00
N VAL A 52 -7.88 -13.20 0.48
CA VAL A 52 -7.63 -14.39 1.31
C VAL A 52 -8.18 -14.14 2.70
N LEU A 53 -9.04 -15.04 3.16
CA LEU A 53 -9.59 -14.98 4.50
C LEU A 53 -8.54 -15.40 5.55
N LEU A 54 -7.88 -14.42 6.15
CA LEU A 54 -6.98 -14.61 7.29
C LEU A 54 -7.75 -14.44 8.60
N MET A 55 -7.93 -15.53 9.35
CA MET A 55 -8.61 -15.49 10.67
C MET A 55 -7.79 -14.71 11.71
N TYR A 56 -6.47 -14.89 11.69
CA TYR A 56 -5.53 -14.23 12.60
C TYR A 56 -4.12 -14.22 11.99
N SER A 57 -3.36 -13.15 12.24
CA SER A 57 -1.93 -13.08 11.94
C SER A 57 -1.18 -12.53 13.15
N ASN A 58 -0.12 -13.21 13.59
CA ASN A 58 0.75 -12.66 14.63
C ASN A 58 1.62 -11.54 14.02
N PRO A 59 1.61 -10.30 14.56
CA PRO A 59 2.38 -9.18 14.02
C PRO A 59 3.89 -9.45 13.90
N LYS A 60 4.45 -10.38 14.67
CA LYS A 60 5.87 -10.77 14.55
C LYS A 60 6.22 -11.42 13.20
N TYR A 61 5.22 -11.90 12.45
CA TYR A 61 5.38 -12.44 11.10
C TYR A 61 5.01 -11.42 10.02
N ASP A 62 4.87 -10.14 10.37
CA ASP A 62 4.73 -9.09 9.35
C ASP A 62 6.08 -8.83 8.69
N LEU A 63 6.17 -9.17 7.40
CA LEU A 63 7.40 -9.08 6.62
C LEU A 63 7.52 -7.76 5.85
N THR A 64 6.57 -6.83 5.99
CA THR A 64 6.50 -5.60 5.18
C THR A 64 7.81 -4.82 5.24
N GLN A 65 8.37 -4.61 6.43
CA GLN A 65 9.62 -3.86 6.57
C GLN A 65 10.81 -4.59 5.93
N GLN A 66 10.91 -5.91 6.12
CA GLN A 66 12.00 -6.71 5.54
C GLN A 66 11.98 -6.65 4.01
N VAL A 67 10.80 -6.70 3.40
CA VAL A 67 10.63 -6.56 1.95
C VAL A 67 11.02 -5.16 1.49
N LEU A 68 10.63 -4.10 2.22
CA LEU A 68 11.02 -2.72 1.90
C LEU A 68 12.54 -2.53 1.98
N ASP A 69 13.19 -3.11 2.97
CA ASP A 69 14.64 -3.05 3.16
C ASP A 69 15.37 -3.72 1.98
N LYS A 70 14.87 -4.86 1.47
CA LYS A 70 15.40 -5.52 0.27
C LYS A 70 15.28 -4.68 -0.99
N LEU A 71 14.21 -3.90 -1.11
CA LEU A 71 14.00 -3.00 -2.24
C LEU A 71 14.94 -1.79 -2.22
N LYS A 72 15.71 -1.58 -1.14
CA LYS A 72 16.57 -0.41 -0.93
C LYS A 72 15.82 0.90 -1.12
N ILE A 73 14.51 0.89 -0.87
CA ILE A 73 13.70 2.11 -0.84
C ILE A 73 14.03 2.76 0.50
N PRO A 74 14.59 3.98 0.55
CA PRO A 74 14.82 4.64 1.82
C PRO A 74 13.48 4.72 2.55
N SER A 75 13.41 4.12 3.74
CA SER A 75 12.29 4.22 4.67
C SER A 75 12.19 5.67 5.13
N THR A 76 11.61 6.51 4.28
CA THR A 76 11.15 7.84 4.65
C THR A 76 9.93 7.65 5.53
N THR A 77 10.25 7.47 6.81
CA THR A 77 9.33 7.52 7.94
C THR A 77 8.44 8.75 7.79
N THR A 78 7.18 8.55 7.39
CA THR A 78 6.08 9.41 7.81
C THR A 78 5.14 8.55 8.62
N THR A 79 5.43 8.50 9.91
CA THR A 79 4.49 8.13 10.97
C THR A 79 3.16 8.88 10.72
N PRO A 80 2.01 8.22 10.53
CA PRO A 80 0.74 8.83 10.89
C PRO A 80 0.70 8.83 12.42
N THR A 81 1.34 9.84 13.02
CA THR A 81 1.22 10.09 14.45
C THR A 81 -0.25 10.39 14.71
N THR A 82 -0.91 9.44 15.36
CA THR A 82 -2.11 9.65 16.15
C THR A 82 -1.89 10.81 17.11
N THR A 83 -2.40 11.99 16.76
CA THR A 83 -2.70 13.05 17.72
C THR A 83 -4.18 13.37 17.56
N PRO A 84 -5.04 13.08 18.56
CA PRO A 84 -6.40 13.58 18.51
C PRO A 84 -6.38 15.11 18.64
N PRO A 85 -7.09 15.88 17.80
CA PRO A 85 -7.29 17.29 18.07
C PRO A 85 -8.24 17.42 19.28
N SER A 86 -7.64 17.56 20.47
CA SER A 86 -8.31 18.21 21.59
C SER A 86 -8.12 19.71 21.43
N THR A 87 -9.17 20.41 21.04
CA THR A 87 -9.76 21.52 21.81
C THR A 87 -10.84 22.18 20.97
N ASN A 88 -12.07 21.88 21.38
CA ASN A 88 -13.29 22.57 21.00
C ASN A 88 -13.29 23.98 21.66
N PRO A 89 -13.27 25.10 20.92
CA PRO A 89 -13.70 26.36 21.49
C PRO A 89 -15.23 26.35 21.54
N GLN A 90 -15.72 26.11 22.76
CA GLN A 90 -17.02 26.47 23.27
C GLN A 90 -17.62 27.69 22.54
N ASN A 91 -18.72 27.47 21.83
CA ASN A 91 -19.64 28.53 21.43
C ASN A 91 -20.47 28.89 22.66
N PRO A 92 -20.30 30.08 23.29
CA PRO A 92 -21.21 30.49 24.34
C PRO A 92 -22.52 30.89 23.69
N GLY A 93 -23.57 30.12 24.00
CA GLY A 93 -24.93 30.44 23.60
C GLY A 93 -25.28 31.87 23.98
N GLN A 94 -25.65 32.67 22.97
CA GLN A 94 -26.43 33.86 23.17
C GLN A 94 -27.90 33.45 23.15
N GLY A 95 -28.44 33.23 24.34
CA GLY A 95 -29.84 33.50 24.64
C GLY A 95 -29.91 34.78 25.49
N ILE A 96 -31.03 35.48 25.33
CA ILE A 96 -31.60 36.54 26.18
C ILE A 96 -31.05 37.98 26.05
N HIS A 97 -31.61 38.74 25.10
CA HIS A 97 -32.57 39.82 25.39
C HIS A 97 -33.34 40.23 24.13
#